data_AF-A0A6I1J734-F1
#
_entry.id   AF-A0A6I1J734-F1
#
_cell.length_a   1.000
_cell.length_b   1.000
_cell.length_c   1.000
_cell.angle_alpha   90.00
_cell.angle_beta   90.00
_cell.angle_gamma   90.00
#
_symmetry.space_group_name_H-M   'P 1'
#
loop_
_entity.id
_entity.type
_entity.pdbx_description
1 polymer ?
#
loop_
_entity_poly.entity_id
_entity_poly.type
_entity_poly.pdbx_seq_one_letter_code
_entity_poly.pdbx_strand_id
1 'polypeptide(L)'
;MATAGLETLLAVQGMQPEDRREKRRRAMQRGRQSLDLLDDLKLSLLAGEPMPAVLLKLRSLTSATLEDTGDSGLDGVLAEIDLRAQVEIAKREANAQTR
;
A
#
# COMPACT_ATOMS: atom_id res chain seq x y z
N MET A 1 26.94 -14.98 -22.12
CA MET A 1 25.84 -14.62 -21.19
C MET A 1 26.39 -13.80 -20.01
N ALA A 2 26.87 -12.57 -20.27
CA ALA A 2 27.42 -11.68 -19.22
C ALA A 2 26.84 -10.26 -19.26
N THR A 3 25.83 -10.01 -20.10
CA THR A 3 25.21 -8.68 -20.30
C THR A 3 24.16 -8.36 -19.24
N ALA A 4 23.42 -9.36 -18.74
CA ALA A 4 22.36 -9.16 -17.75
C ALA A 4 22.85 -8.55 -16.41
N GLY A 5 24.06 -8.88 -15.97
CA GLY A 5 24.64 -8.32 -14.74
C GLY A 5 25.05 -6.85 -14.87
N LEU A 6 25.54 -6.44 -16.04
CA LEU A 6 25.96 -5.05 -16.32
C LEU A 6 24.75 -4.12 -16.44
N GLU A 7 23.68 -4.56 -17.11
CA GLU A 7 22.42 -3.80 -17.19
C GLU A 7 21.80 -3.57 -15.81
N THR A 8 21.86 -4.57 -14.93
CA THR A 8 21.40 -4.45 -13.54
C THR A 8 22.21 -3.44 -12.75
N LEU A 9 23.55 -3.43 -12.89
CA LEU A 9 24.43 -2.47 -12.23
C LEU A 9 24.26 -1.04 -12.79
N LEU A 10 24.03 -0.89 -14.09
CA LEU A 10 23.76 0.41 -14.72
C LEU A 10 22.39 0.97 -14.29
N ALA A 11 21.36 0.13 -14.19
CA ALA A 11 20.04 0.54 -13.68
C ALA A 11 20.11 1.02 -12.22
N VAL A 12 20.92 0.36 -11.38
CA VAL A 12 21.15 0.77 -9.98
C VAL A 12 21.94 2.08 -9.89
N GLN A 13 22.87 2.35 -10.82
CA GLN A 13 23.61 3.61 -10.86
C GLN A 13 22.81 4.78 -11.46
N GLY A 14 21.78 4.50 -12.27
CA GLY A 14 20.89 5.52 -12.85
C GLY A 14 19.90 6.14 -11.86
N MET A 15 19.64 5.49 -10.72
CA MET A 15 18.76 6.02 -9.67
C MET A 15 19.53 6.94 -8.72
N GLN A 16 19.19 8.23 -8.71
CA GLN A 16 19.85 9.18 -7.82
C GLN A 16 19.49 8.90 -6.35
N PRO A 17 20.41 9.15 -5.40
CA PRO A 17 20.13 8.99 -3.97
C PRO A 17 18.91 9.79 -3.48
N GLU A 18 18.65 10.95 -4.07
CA GLU A 18 17.47 11.77 -3.75
C GLU A 18 16.15 11.12 -4.21
N ASP A 19 16.14 10.47 -5.38
CA ASP A 19 14.97 9.76 -5.88
C ASP A 19 14.56 8.61 -4.94
N ARG A 20 15.55 7.88 -4.39
CA ARG A 20 15.29 6.81 -3.42
C ARG A 20 14.69 7.34 -2.12
N ARG A 21 15.21 8.46 -1.61
CA ARG A 21 14.69 9.10 -0.40
C ARG A 21 13.25 9.57 -0.60
N GLU A 22 12.96 10.16 -1.76
CA GLU A 22 11.61 10.62 -2.05
C GLU A 22 10.62 9.45 -2.20
N LYS A 23 10.97 8.39 -2.94
CA LYS A 23 10.16 7.16 -3.05
C LYS A 23 9.84 6.57 -1.68
N ARG A 24 10.88 6.41 -0.84
CA ARG A 24 10.72 5.92 0.54
C ARG A 24 9.79 6.82 1.36
N ARG A 25 9.92 8.14 1.26
CA ARG A 25 9.05 9.10 1.96
C ARG A 25 7.59 8.98 1.51
N ARG A 26 7.33 8.89 0.20
CA ARG A 26 5.98 8.71 -0.35
C ARG A 26 5.37 7.38 0.08
N ALA A 27 6.16 6.31 0.05
CA ALA A 27 5.72 4.98 0.47
C ALA A 27 5.35 4.93 1.96
N MET A 28 6.16 5.56 2.83
CA MET A 28 5.83 5.71 4.25
C MET A 28 4.55 6.51 4.48
N GLN A 29 4.37 7.61 3.76
CA GLN A 29 3.16 8.43 3.86
C GLN A 29 1.92 7.64 3.45
N ARG A 30 2.00 6.89 2.34
CA ARG A 30 0.94 5.99 1.88
C ARG A 30 0.62 4.91 2.94
N GLY A 31 1.65 4.25 3.48
CA GLY A 31 1.47 3.23 4.52
C GLY A 31 0.75 3.79 5.75
N ARG A 32 1.15 4.99 6.20
CA ARG A 32 0.50 5.64 7.34
C ARG A 32 -0.97 5.97 7.04
N GLN A 33 -1.25 6.54 5.87
CA GLN A 33 -2.61 6.85 5.46
C GLN A 33 -3.50 5.61 5.37
N SER A 34 -2.98 4.49 4.87
CA SER A 34 -3.71 3.21 4.84
C SER A 34 -4.01 2.69 6.24
N LEU A 35 -3.06 2.78 7.18
CA LEU A 35 -3.26 2.39 8.57
C LEU A 35 -4.34 3.24 9.25
N ASP A 36 -4.28 4.57 9.09
CA ASP A 36 -5.27 5.48 9.68
C ASP A 36 -6.68 5.18 9.14
N LEU A 37 -6.83 4.89 7.83
CA LEU A 37 -8.12 4.50 7.24
C LEU A 37 -8.62 3.12 7.72
N LEU A 38 -7.70 2.18 7.97
CA LEU A 38 -8.04 0.88 8.55
C LEU A 38 -8.54 1.01 10.00
N ASP A 39 -7.95 1.93 10.77
CA ASP A 39 -8.39 2.23 12.13
C ASP A 39 -9.76 2.93 12.14
N ASP A 40 -9.98 3.92 11.27
CA ASP A 40 -11.29 4.55 11.08
C ASP A 40 -12.37 3.51 10.73
N LEU A 41 -12.06 2.63 9.78
CA LEU A 41 -12.95 1.53 9.40
C LEU A 41 -13.27 0.63 10.60
N LYS A 42 -12.26 0.28 11.40
CA LYS A 42 -12.44 -0.54 12.61
C LYS A 42 -13.35 0.15 13.62
N LEU A 43 -13.15 1.44 13.87
CA LEU A 43 -13.97 2.20 14.83
C LEU A 43 -15.43 2.26 14.39
N SER A 44 -15.71 2.56 13.13
CA SER A 44 -17.09 2.61 12.65
C SER A 44 -17.75 1.24 12.62
N LEU A 45 -17.00 0.15 12.39
CA LEU A 45 -17.54 -1.20 12.53
C LEU A 45 -17.97 -1.50 13.97
N LEU A 46 -17.20 -1.05 14.97
CA LEU A 46 -17.58 -1.18 16.37
C LEU A 46 -18.79 -0.31 16.72
N ALA A 47 -18.93 0.85 16.08
CA ALA A 47 -20.10 1.73 16.21
C ALA A 47 -21.34 1.23 15.43
N GLY A 48 -21.17 0.26 14.53
CA GLY A 48 -22.24 -0.20 13.64
C GLY A 48 -22.57 0.76 12.49
N GLU A 49 -21.70 1.73 12.20
CA GLU A 49 -21.92 2.77 11.20
C GLU A 49 -21.33 2.40 9.82
N PRO A 50 -22.03 2.67 8.71
CA PRO A 50 -21.49 2.49 7.37
C PRO A 50 -20.47 3.60 7.02
N MET A 51 -19.36 3.23 6.38
CA MET A 51 -18.33 4.19 5.92
C MET A 51 -17.98 4.02 4.42
N PRO A 52 -18.87 4.42 3.49
CA PRO A 52 -18.58 4.32 2.06
C PRO A 52 -17.37 5.19 1.64
N ALA A 53 -17.18 6.36 2.25
CA ALA A 53 -16.08 7.26 1.93
C ALA A 53 -14.70 6.69 2.32
N VAL A 54 -14.59 6.01 3.47
CA VAL A 54 -13.34 5.37 3.91
C VAL A 54 -13.00 4.20 3.01
N LEU A 55 -13.98 3.36 2.66
CA LEU A 55 -13.78 2.24 1.73
C LEU A 55 -13.33 2.70 0.34
N LEU A 56 -13.90 3.80 -0.17
CA LEU A 56 -13.49 4.37 -1.46
C LEU A 56 -12.04 4.85 -1.43
N LYS A 57 -11.64 5.56 -0.37
CA LYS A 57 -10.25 6.03 -0.19
C LYS A 57 -9.29 4.86 -0.05
N LEU A 58 -9.65 3.86 0.75
CA LEU A 58 -8.83 2.67 0.96
C LEU A 58 -8.60 1.92 -0.36
N ARG A 59 -9.65 1.75 -1.17
CA ARG A 59 -9.55 1.17 -2.52
C ARG A 59 -8.58 1.97 -3.41
N SER A 60 -8.71 3.30 -3.42
CA SER A 60 -7.81 4.14 -4.21
C SER A 60 -6.34 3.96 -3.83
N LEU A 61 -6.04 3.75 -2.56
CA LEU A 61 -4.68 3.52 -2.09
C LEU A 61 -4.17 2.12 -2.45
N THR A 62 -5.02 1.09 -2.37
CA THR A 62 -4.62 -0.29 -2.70
C THR A 62 -4.50 -0.54 -4.20
N SER A 63 -5.26 0.18 -5.03
CA SER A 63 -5.17 0.06 -6.48
C SER A 63 -3.91 0.69 -7.08
N ALA A 64 -3.19 1.51 -6.31
CA ALA A 64 -1.94 2.10 -6.76
C ALA A 64 -0.81 1.05 -6.72
N THR A 65 -0.05 0.93 -7.81
CA THR A 65 1.12 0.04 -7.90
C THR A 65 2.07 0.29 -6.72
N LEU A 66 2.56 -0.80 -6.11
CA LEU A 66 3.61 -0.73 -5.11
C LEU A 66 4.91 -0.30 -5.80
N GLU A 67 5.44 0.87 -5.43
CA GLU A 67 6.76 1.31 -5.86
C GLU A 67 7.83 0.57 -5.04
N ASP A 68 8.84 0.02 -5.70
CA ASP A 68 10.05 -0.49 -5.03
C ASP A 68 10.78 0.69 -4.36
N THR A 69 10.89 0.66 -3.03
CA THR A 69 11.51 1.72 -2.24
C THR A 69 13.02 1.54 -2.10
N GLY A 70 13.55 0.38 -2.48
CA GLY A 70 14.93 -0.03 -2.24
C GLY A 70 15.20 -0.44 -0.78
N ASP A 71 14.16 -0.58 0.04
CA ASP A 71 14.20 -1.05 1.43
C ASP A 71 13.21 -2.21 1.57
N SER A 72 13.73 -3.44 1.51
CA SER A 72 12.91 -4.66 1.51
C SER A 72 12.07 -4.83 2.78
N GLY A 73 12.52 -4.26 3.91
CA GLY A 73 11.76 -4.29 5.16
C GLY A 73 10.52 -3.39 5.07
N LEU A 74 10.68 -2.18 4.54
CA LEU A 74 9.57 -1.27 4.31
C LEU A 74 8.59 -1.85 3.27
N ASP A 75 9.10 -2.37 2.16
CA ASP A 75 8.27 -2.95 1.09
C ASP A 75 7.44 -4.14 1.59
N GLY A 76 8.04 -4.99 2.44
CA GLY A 76 7.34 -6.10 3.07
C GLY A 76 6.17 -5.64 3.96
N VAL A 77 6.42 -4.67 4.84
CA VAL A 77 5.36 -4.11 5.72
C VAL A 77 4.25 -3.45 4.90
N LEU A 78 4.60 -2.73 3.83
CA LEU A 78 3.61 -2.11 2.95
C LEU A 78 2.75 -3.17 2.23
N ALA A 79 3.35 -4.28 1.79
CA ALA A 79 2.61 -5.39 1.20
C ALA A 79 1.64 -6.04 2.20
N GLU A 80 2.03 -6.19 3.47
CA GLU A 80 1.15 -6.70 4.52
C GLU A 80 -0.04 -5.75 4.79
N ILE A 81 0.21 -4.43 4.85
CA ILE A 81 -0.83 -3.41 5.00
C ILE A 81 -1.80 -3.46 3.82
N ASP A 82 -1.28 -3.57 2.61
CA ASP A 82 -2.08 -3.63 1.38
C ASP A 82 -2.97 -4.89 1.35
N LEU A 83 -2.40 -6.06 1.66
CA LEU A 83 -3.15 -7.30 1.80
C LEU A 83 -4.28 -7.17 2.83
N ARG A 84 -4.00 -6.55 3.99
CA ARG A 84 -5.00 -6.31 5.03
C ARG A 84 -6.14 -5.43 4.53
N ALA A 85 -5.81 -4.36 3.80
CA ALA A 85 -6.79 -3.45 3.21
C ALA A 85 -7.67 -4.14 2.17
N GLN A 86 -7.08 -4.94 1.28
CA GLN A 86 -7.83 -5.73 0.29
C GLN A 86 -8.79 -6.72 0.97
N VAL A 87 -8.33 -7.42 2.01
CA VAL A 87 -9.18 -8.35 2.78
C VAL A 87 -10.35 -7.62 3.43
N GLU A 88 -10.13 -6.45 4.03
CA GLU A 88 -11.21 -5.68 4.65
C GLU A 88 -12.23 -5.17 3.62
N ILE A 89 -11.79 -4.72 2.44
CA ILE A 89 -12.69 -4.36 1.33
C ILE A 89 -13.54 -5.56 0.92
N ALA A 90 -12.92 -6.71 0.67
CA ALA A 90 -13.62 -7.94 0.26
C ALA A 90 -14.67 -8.39 1.29
N LYS A 91 -14.36 -8.29 2.59
CA LYS A 91 -15.33 -8.58 3.66
C LYS A 91 -16.54 -7.65 3.61
N ARG A 92 -16.38 -6.37 3.25
CA ARG A 92 -17.52 -5.44 3.15
C ARG A 92 -18.38 -5.75 1.94
N GLU A 93 -17.78 -6.12 0.81
CA GLU A 93 -18.51 -6.56 -0.37
C GLU A 93 -19.32 -7.84 -0.09
N ALA A 94 -18.71 -8.84 0.56
CA ALA A 94 -19.39 -10.08 0.94
C ALA A 94 -20.56 -9.83 1.91
N ASN A 95 -20.38 -8.95 2.90
CA ASN A 95 -21.43 -8.59 3.84
C ASN A 95 -22.57 -7.79 3.19
N ALA A 96 -22.27 -6.93 2.21
CA ALA A 96 -23.28 -6.20 1.46
C ALA A 96 -24.12 -7.13 0.58
N GLN A 97 -23.52 -8.20 0.04
CA GLN A 97 -24.21 -9.19 -0.80
C GLN A 97 -25.14 -10.14 -0.02
N THR A 98 -24.87 -10.31 1.28
CA THR A 98 -25.64 -11.21 2.17
C THR A 98 -26.84 -10.52 2.82
N ARG A 99 -26.92 -9.19 2.74
CA ARG A 99 -28.03 -8.38 3.24
C ARG A 99 -28.99 -8.04 2.12
#